data_AF-A0A0L8MQM6-F1
#
_entry.id   AF-A0A0L8MQM6-F1
#
_cell.length_a   1.000
_cell.length_b   1.000
_cell.length_c   1.000
_cell.angle_alpha   90.00
_cell.angle_beta   90.00
_cell.angle_gamma   90.00
#
_symmetry.space_group_name_H-M   'P 1'
#
loop_
_entity.id
_entity.type
_entity.pdbx_description
1 polymer ?
#
loop_
_entity_poly.entity_id
_entity_poly.type
_entity_poly.pdbx_seq_one_letter_code
_entity_poly.pdbx_strand_id
1 'polypeptide(L)' 'MALSVSSDREWIIRNAKGRKFVYESAAEAFGELHEYGEGAVVLTREVYRGMFRTKPVTDWQEVAPPTATPEVEG' A
#
# COMPACT_ATOMS: atom_id res chain seq x y z
N MET A 1 -6.21 -26.44 -13.24
CA MET A 1 -4.96 -25.78 -12.79
C MET A 1 -5.36 -24.42 -12.23
N ALA A 2 -5.43 -24.29 -10.91
CA ALA A 2 -5.54 -22.97 -10.30
C ALA A 2 -4.18 -22.31 -10.52
N LEU A 3 -4.11 -21.31 -11.40
CA LEU A 3 -3.02 -20.36 -11.34
C LEU A 3 -3.09 -19.81 -9.92
N SER A 4 -2.12 -20.12 -9.08
CA SER A 4 -2.01 -19.50 -7.77
C SER A 4 -1.64 -18.06 -8.05
N VAL A 5 -2.65 -17.27 -8.38
CA VAL A 5 -2.50 -15.85 -8.62
C VAL A 5 -2.38 -15.27 -7.22
N SER A 6 -1.15 -15.21 -6.71
CA SER A 6 -0.84 -14.43 -5.51
C SER A 6 -1.38 -13.02 -5.79
N SER A 7 -2.43 -12.60 -5.07
CA SER A 7 -2.90 -11.23 -5.14
C SER A 7 -1.82 -10.39 -4.46
N ASP A 8 -0.86 -9.94 -5.25
CA ASP A 8 0.21 -9.07 -4.78
C ASP A 8 -0.37 -7.67 -4.60
N ARG A 9 0.07 -6.96 -3.57
CA ARG A 9 -0.32 -5.58 -3.32
C ARG A 9 0.85 -4.67 -3.60
N GLU A 10 0.60 -3.60 -4.34
CA GLU A 10 1.53 -2.48 -4.43
C GLU A 10 1.18 -1.43 -3.39
N TRP A 11 2.21 -0.86 -2.77
CA TRP A 11 2.08 0.19 -1.78
C TRP A 11 2.81 1.42 -2.29
N ILE A 12 2.18 2.59 -2.17
CA ILE A 12 2.82 3.85 -2.47
C ILE A 12 2.51 4.90 -1.39
N ILE A 13 3.42 5.84 -1.20
CA ILE A 13 3.13 7.10 -0.52
C ILE A 13 2.92 8.17 -1.58
N ARG A 14 1.83 8.92 -1.47
CA ARG A 14 1.62 10.16 -2.21
C ARG A 14 1.77 11.34 -1.26
N ASN A 15 2.79 12.16 -1.46
CA ASN A 15 2.99 13.35 -0.64
C ASN A 15 2.03 14.50 -1.04
N ALA A 16 1.98 15.55 -0.22
CA ALA A 16 1.15 16.74 -0.49
C ALA A 16 1.50 17.45 -1.82
N LYS A 17 2.72 17.24 -2.34
CA LYS A 17 3.17 17.76 -3.65
C LYS A 17 2.73 16.86 -4.82
N GLY A 18 2.01 15.76 -4.55
CA GLY A 18 1.55 14.79 -5.54
C GLY A 18 2.61 13.81 -6.06
N ARG A 19 3.81 13.79 -5.47
CA ARG A 19 4.88 12.83 -5.82
C ARG A 19 4.54 11.47 -5.23
N LYS A 20 4.81 10.41 -5.99
CA LYS A 20 4.52 9.01 -5.61
C LYS A 20 5.83 8.26 -5.37
N PHE A 21 5.89 7.51 -4.28
CA PHE A 21 7.03 6.70 -3.86
C PHE A 21 6.55 5.27 -3.67
N VAL A 22 7.22 4.28 -4.27
CA VAL A 22 6.79 2.87 -4.26
C VAL A 22 7.48 2.12 -3.14
N TYR A 23 6.71 1.26 -2.47
CA TYR A 23 7.11 0.48 -1.31
C TYR A 23 6.80 -1.00 -1.50
N GLU A 24 7.59 -1.86 -0.85
CA GLU A 24 7.39 -3.30 -0.91
C GLU A 24 6.30 -3.77 0.06
N SER A 25 6.04 -3.00 1.12
CA SER A 25 5.06 -3.37 2.15
C SER A 25 4.33 -2.18 2.77
N ALA A 26 3.18 -2.47 3.39
CA ALA A 26 2.44 -1.50 4.20
C ALA A 26 3.29 -0.94 5.35
N ALA A 27 4.02 -1.82 6.05
CA ALA A 27 4.79 -1.44 7.23
C ALA A 27 5.88 -0.42 6.89
N GLU A 28 6.57 -0.61 5.77
CA GLU A 28 7.57 0.32 5.25
C GLU A 28 6.92 1.65 4.85
N ALA A 29 5.84 1.61 4.08
CA ALA A 29 5.12 2.81 3.65
C ALA A 29 4.57 3.64 4.82
N PHE A 30 3.99 3.01 5.84
CA PHE A 30 3.53 3.71 7.03
C PHE A 30 4.69 4.15 7.93
N GLY A 31 5.76 3.36 7.99
CA GLY A 31 6.98 3.68 8.73
C GLY A 31 7.63 4.97 8.22
N GLU A 32 7.71 5.16 6.91
CA GLU A 32 8.32 6.35 6.29
C GLU A 32 7.34 7.50 6.04
N LEU A 33 6.02 7.30 6.24
CA LEU A 33 5.00 8.32 5.96
C LEU A 33 5.31 9.68 6.60
N HIS A 34 5.84 9.66 7.83
CA HIS A 34 6.21 10.84 8.59
C HIS A 34 7.32 11.68 7.92
N GLU A 35 8.20 11.07 7.12
CA GLU A 35 9.28 11.75 6.41
C GLU A 35 8.78 12.62 5.24
N TYR A 36 7.58 12.32 4.73
CA TYR A 36 6.98 13.04 3.60
C TYR A 36 6.14 14.26 4.00
N GLY A 37 6.01 14.52 5.31
CA GLY A 37 5.33 15.67 5.89
C GLY A 37 3.81 15.56 5.96
N GLU A 38 3.18 16.54 6.60
CA GLU A 38 1.73 16.62 6.77
C GLU A 38 1.01 16.66 5.41
N GLY A 39 -0.02 15.81 5.25
CA GLY A 39 -0.77 15.65 4.00
C GLY A 39 -0.22 14.58 3.06
N ALA A 40 0.79 13.80 3.47
CA ALA A 40 1.14 12.55 2.81
C ALA A 40 0.11 11.46 3.14
N VAL A 41 -0.23 10.64 2.13
CA VAL A 41 -1.18 9.53 2.26
C VAL A 41 -0.58 8.24 1.73
N VAL A 42 -0.90 7.11 2.35
CA VAL A 42 -0.54 5.78 1.84
C VAL A 42 -1.66 5.29 0.95
N LEU A 43 -1.31 4.83 -0.24
CA LEU A 43 -2.23 4.24 -1.20
C LEU A 43 -1.79 2.79 -1.47
N THR A 44 -2.76 1.91 -1.66
CA THR A 44 -2.51 0.53 -2.09
C THR A 44 -3.36 0.19 -3.30
N ARG A 45 -2.91 -0.77 -4.10
CA ARG A 45 -3.73 -1.41 -5.13
C ARG A 45 -3.38 -2.88 -5.24
N GLU A 46 -4.34 -3.67 -5.69
CA GLU A 46 -4.12 -5.07 -6.03
C GLU A 46 -3.52 -5.15 -7.43
N VAL A 47 -2.50 -6.00 -7.58
CA VAL A 47 -1.88 -6.28 -8.85
C VAL A 47 -1.77 -7.77 -9.10
N TYR A 48 -1.92 -8.14 -10.36
CA TYR A 48 -1.56 -9.46 -10.84
C TYR A 48 -0.17 -9.43 -11.44
N ARG A 49 0.75 -10.17 -10.81
CA ARG A 49 2.10 -10.41 -11.33
C ARG A 49 2.08 -11.68 -12.18
N GLY A 50 1.99 -11.49 -13.50
CA GLY A 50 2.24 -12.56 -14.46
C GLY A 50 3.73 -12.67 -14.78
N MET A 51 4.12 -13.75 -15.46
CA MET A 51 5.52 -14.09 -15.76
C MET A 51 6.33 -13.00 -16.49
N PHE A 52 5.66 -12.03 -17.13
CA PHE A 52 6.31 -10.93 -17.86
C PHE A 52 5.67 -9.55 -17.67
N ARG A 53 4.54 -9.45 -16.96
CA ARG A 53 3.80 -8.19 -16.80
C ARG A 53 3.08 -8.14 -15.47
N THR A 54 3.19 -6.98 -14.81
CA THR A 54 2.33 -6.60 -13.69
C THR A 54 1.13 -5.83 -14.23
N LYS A 55 -0.09 -6.28 -13.91
CA LYS A 55 -1.32 -5.58 -14.27
C LYS A 55 -2.07 -5.15 -13.00
N PRO A 56 -2.49 -3.87 -12.88
CA PRO A 56 -3.37 -3.46 -11.81
C PRO A 56 -4.74 -4.12 -11.95
N VAL A 57 -5.25 -4.62 -10.83
CA VAL A 57 -6.60 -5.19 -10.68
C VAL A 57 -7.55 -4.12 -10.20
N THR A 58 -7.08 -3.31 -9.25
CA THR A 58 -7.83 -2.18 -8.66
C THR A 58 -7.09 -0.86 -8.90
N ASP A 59 -7.85 0.22 -8.88
CA ASP A 59 -7.30 1.57 -8.77
C ASP A 59 -6.64 1.79 -7.40
N TRP A 60 -5.87 2.87 -7.28
CA TRP A 60 -5.25 3.26 -6.02
C TRP A 60 -6.31 3.59 -4.96
N GLN A 61 -6.24 2.89 -3.83
CA GLN A 61 -7.10 3.08 -2.68
C GLN A 61 -6.29 3.67 -1.52
N GLU A 62 -6.78 4.76 -0.95
CA GLU A 62 -6.17 5.35 0.25
C GLU A 62 -6.45 4.45 1.45
N VAL A 63 -5.41 4.20 2.24
CA VAL A 63 -5.49 3.31 3.40
C VAL A 63 -5.00 4.06 4.63
N ALA A 64 -5.81 4.00 5.69
CA ALA A 64 -5.43 4.52 6.98
C ALA A 64 -4.31 3.66 7.59
N PRO A 65 -3.41 4.25 8.40
CA PRO A 65 -2.46 3.48 9.19
C PRO A 65 -3.23 2.43 10.01
N PRO A 66 -2.66 1.21 10.19
CA PRO A 66 -3.26 0.22 11.05
C PRO A 66 -3.43 0.87 12.41
N THR A 67 -4.68 1.19 12.73
CA THR A 67 -5.02 1.78 14.01
C THR A 67 -4.55 0.72 15.00
N ALA A 68 -3.57 1.05 15.84
CA ALA A 68 -3.23 0.18 16.95
C ALA A 68 -4.54 0.00 17.72
N THR A 69 -5.23 -1.12 17.51
CA THR A 69 -6.38 -1.50 18.29
C THR A 69 -5.86 -1.50 19.72
N PRO A 70 -6.31 -0.63 20.63
CA PRO A 70 -6.07 -0.91 22.02
C PRO A 70 -6.83 -2.21 22.26
N GLU A 71 -6.08 -3.29 22.44
CA GLU A 71 -6.59 -4.57 22.90
C GLU A 71 -7.25 -4.29 24.26
N VAL A 72 -8.54 -4.01 24.22
CA VAL A 72 -9.41 -3.88 25.39
C VAL A 72 -10.08 -5.23 25.59
N GLU A 73 -9.37 -6.13 26.26
CA GLU A 73 -9.93 -7.29 26.97
C GLU A 73 -9.09 -7.39 28.26
N GLY A 74 -9.61 -7.23 29.46
CA GLY A 74 -10.94 -7.56 29.96
C GLY A 74 -10.74 -8.52 31.13
#